data_AF-A0A9J6AU54-F1
#
_entry.id   AF-A0A9J6AU54-F1
#
_cell.length_a   1.000
_cell.length_b   1.000
_cell.length_c   1.000
_cell.angle_alpha   90.00
_cell.angle_beta   90.00
_cell.angle_gamma   90.00
#
_symmetry.space_group_name_H-M   'P 1'
#
loop_
_entity.id
_entity.type
_entity.pdbx_description
1 polymer ?
#
loop_
_entity_poly.entity_id
_entity_poly.type
_entity_poly.pdbx_seq_one_letter_code
_entity_poly.pdbx_strand_id
1 'polypeptide(L)'
;MHRTTRPHDLFRRCNNPEAAVYECWTAQGWNLSFRRHLNDWEINRVASMLHELEGFTGTSSVADFLRWKHSKDGSFSLKRAYEIGNAQQNKNQLLLWNNVWKNIAPTKVKYFI
;
A
#
# COMPACT_ATOMS: atom_id res chain seq x y z
N MET A 1 9.44 -10.86 24.91
CA MET A 1 9.69 -9.74 23.97
C MET A 1 8.99 -10.03 22.65
N HIS A 2 7.75 -9.56 22.47
CA HIS A 2 7.01 -9.74 21.21
C HIS A 2 7.23 -8.52 20.31
N ARG A 3 8.03 -8.67 19.26
CA ARG A 3 8.11 -7.65 18.21
C ARG A 3 6.83 -7.74 17.38
N THR A 4 5.97 -6.75 17.53
CA THR A 4 4.82 -6.48 16.66
C THR A 4 5.32 -6.06 15.27
N THR A 5 5.75 -7.03 14.46
CA THR A 5 6.00 -6.80 13.02
C THR A 5 4.67 -6.61 12.30
N ARG A 6 4.50 -5.43 11.69
CA ARG A 6 3.32 -5.00 10.94
C ARG A 6 3.07 -5.92 9.72
N PRO A 7 1.86 -5.93 9.13
CA PRO A 7 1.55 -6.75 7.93
C PRO A 7 2.51 -6.54 6.75
N HIS A 8 3.13 -5.36 6.67
CA HIS A 8 4.12 -4.95 5.66
C HIS A 8 5.47 -5.70 5.71
N ASP A 9 5.64 -6.78 6.47
CA ASP A 9 6.90 -7.54 6.47
C ASP A 9 6.79 -8.92 5.79
N LEU A 10 5.59 -9.32 5.35
CA LEU A 10 5.38 -10.63 4.72
C LEU A 10 6.06 -10.72 3.34
N PHE A 11 5.98 -9.68 2.51
CA PHE A 11 6.60 -9.66 1.19
C PHE A 11 8.12 -9.84 1.25
N ARG A 12 8.79 -9.31 2.29
CA ARG A 12 10.25 -9.48 2.48
C ARG A 12 10.64 -10.94 2.76
N ARG A 13 9.70 -11.76 3.21
CA ARG A 13 9.91 -13.18 3.51
C ARG A 13 9.61 -14.08 2.32
N CYS A 14 9.04 -13.52 1.26
CA CYS A 14 8.89 -14.21 0.00
C CYS A 14 10.26 -14.59 -0.55
N ASN A 15 10.29 -15.68 -1.33
CA ASN A 15 11.48 -16.17 -1.99
C ASN A 15 12.04 -15.08 -2.93
N ASN A 16 11.16 -14.46 -3.72
CA ASN A 16 11.47 -13.29 -4.52
C ASN A 16 10.66 -12.07 -4.01
N PRO A 17 11.26 -11.16 -3.21
CA PRO A 17 10.59 -9.96 -2.72
C PRO A 17 10.47 -8.85 -3.77
N GLU A 18 11.23 -8.93 -4.86
CA GLU A 18 11.21 -7.96 -5.96
C GLU A 18 10.28 -8.40 -7.11
N ALA A 19 9.56 -9.52 -6.93
CA ALA A 19 8.62 -10.01 -7.92
C ALA A 19 7.50 -8.99 -8.13
N ALA A 20 7.18 -8.74 -9.40
CA ALA A 20 6.05 -7.89 -9.75
C ALA A 20 4.73 -8.62 -9.47
N VAL A 21 3.66 -7.87 -9.23
CA VAL A 21 2.33 -8.43 -8.90
C VAL A 21 1.83 -9.40 -9.98
N TYR A 22 2.09 -9.09 -11.26
CA TYR A 22 1.68 -9.96 -12.38
C TYR A 22 2.44 -11.30 -12.42
N GLU A 23 3.62 -11.39 -11.81
CA GLU A 23 4.40 -12.63 -11.73
C GLU A 23 3.88 -13.54 -10.61
N CYS A 24 3.28 -12.94 -9.57
CA CYS A 24 2.76 -13.62 -8.40
C CYS A 24 1.26 -13.97 -8.49
N TRP A 25 0.58 -13.62 -9.58
CA TRP A 25 -0.86 -13.84 -9.75
C TRP A 25 -1.18 -14.65 -11.01
N THR A 26 -2.11 -15.57 -10.88
CA THR A 26 -2.63 -16.42 -11.97
C THR A 26 -4.17 -16.47 -11.91
N ALA A 27 -4.81 -17.01 -12.95
CA ALA A 27 -6.26 -17.24 -12.93
C ALA A 27 -6.70 -18.20 -11.80
N GLN A 28 -5.78 -18.98 -11.25
CA GLN A 28 -5.99 -19.90 -10.14
C GLN A 28 -5.72 -19.25 -8.76
N GLY A 29 -5.24 -18.00 -8.73
CA GLY A 29 -4.98 -17.26 -7.51
C GLY A 29 -3.54 -16.77 -7.35
N TRP A 30 -3.21 -16.35 -6.11
CA TRP A 30 -1.89 -15.88 -5.71
C TRP A 30 -0.89 -17.03 -5.56
N ASN A 31 0.22 -16.95 -6.29
CA ASN A 31 1.34 -17.87 -6.20
C ASN A 31 2.47 -17.25 -5.35
N LEU A 32 2.40 -17.43 -4.03
CA LEU A 32 3.39 -16.91 -3.09
C LEU A 32 4.35 -18.02 -2.66
N SER A 33 5.63 -17.83 -2.91
CA SER A 33 6.70 -18.70 -2.40
C SER A 33 7.45 -18.00 -1.27
N PHE A 34 7.76 -18.73 -0.18
CA PHE A 34 8.46 -18.19 0.98
C PHE A 34 9.83 -18.86 1.15
N ARG A 35 10.81 -18.14 1.69
CA ARG A 35 12.18 -18.65 1.92
C ARG A 35 12.27 -19.75 2.97
N ARG A 36 11.22 -19.90 3.80
CA ARG A 36 11.08 -20.93 4.83
C ARG A 36 9.60 -21.23 5.06
N HIS A 37 9.32 -22.33 5.73
CA HIS A 37 7.97 -22.63 6.22
C HIS A 37 7.45 -21.50 7.12
N LEU A 38 6.15 -21.23 7.01
CA LEU A 38 5.45 -20.25 7.84
C LEU A 38 5.22 -20.85 9.22
N ASN A 39 5.39 -20.03 10.25
CA ASN A 39 4.92 -20.39 11.60
C ASN A 39 3.41 -20.16 11.70
N ASP A 40 2.75 -20.75 12.70
CA ASP A 40 1.30 -20.63 12.90
C ASP A 40 0.81 -19.17 12.98
N TRP A 41 1.58 -18.29 13.64
CA TRP A 41 1.26 -16.87 13.72
C TRP A 41 1.50 -16.08 12.42
N GLU A 42 2.24 -16.64 11.47
CA GLU A 42 2.43 -16.07 10.13
C GLU A 42 1.31 -16.48 9.18
N ILE A 43 0.78 -17.69 9.34
CA ILE A 43 -0.33 -18.21 8.52
C ILE A 43 -1.54 -17.28 8.62
N ASN A 44 -1.95 -16.91 9.83
CA ASN A 44 -3.09 -15.99 10.01
C ASN A 44 -2.89 -14.65 9.31
N ARG A 45 -1.66 -14.12 9.30
CA ARG A 45 -1.34 -12.85 8.63
C ARG A 45 -1.36 -12.98 7.12
N VAL A 46 -0.85 -14.09 6.58
CA VAL A 46 -0.92 -14.39 5.14
C VAL A 46 -2.38 -14.56 4.72
N ALA A 47 -3.20 -15.24 5.51
CA ALA A 47 -4.63 -15.40 5.25
C ALA A 47 -5.36 -14.05 5.22
N SER A 48 -5.14 -13.17 6.21
CA SER A 48 -5.72 -11.82 6.20
C SER A 48 -5.27 -11.00 4.99
N MET A 49 -3.99 -11.08 4.61
CA MET A 49 -3.47 -10.42 3.42
C MET A 49 -4.12 -10.94 2.14
N LEU A 50 -4.27 -12.26 1.99
CA LEU A 50 -4.94 -12.86 0.83
C LEU A 50 -6.43 -12.48 0.77
N HIS A 51 -7.09 -12.37 1.92
CA HIS A 51 -8.47 -11.89 1.99
C HIS A 51 -8.60 -10.42 1.54
N GLU A 52 -7.66 -9.56 1.94
CA GLU A 52 -7.60 -8.18 1.41
C GLU A 52 -7.40 -8.12 -0.11
N LEU A 53 -6.80 -9.17 -0.70
CA LEU A 53 -6.53 -9.29 -2.13
C LEU A 53 -7.61 -10.09 -2.89
N GLU A 54 -8.66 -10.57 -2.23
CA GLU A 54 -9.68 -11.46 -2.81
C GLU A 54 -10.46 -10.84 -3.99
N GLY A 55 -10.49 -9.50 -4.08
CA GLY A 55 -11.09 -8.77 -5.20
C GLY A 55 -10.15 -8.50 -6.39
N PHE A 56 -8.91 -8.98 -6.36
CA PHE A 56 -7.96 -8.76 -7.45
C PHE A 56 -8.29 -9.67 -8.63
N THR A 57 -8.58 -9.09 -9.79
CA THR A 57 -8.96 -9.83 -11.02
C THR A 57 -7.80 -9.96 -12.01
N GLY A 58 -6.58 -9.61 -11.61
CA GLY A 58 -5.39 -9.63 -12.45
C GLY A 58 -4.89 -8.24 -12.85
N THR A 59 -3.71 -8.23 -13.47
CA THR A 59 -3.12 -7.00 -14.00
C THR A 59 -3.72 -6.68 -15.36
N SER A 60 -4.14 -5.42 -15.54
CA SER A 60 -4.54 -4.90 -16.84
C SER A 60 -3.32 -4.39 -17.61
N SER A 61 -3.40 -4.32 -18.93
CA SER A 61 -2.37 -3.64 -19.75
C SER A 61 -2.36 -2.12 -19.56
N VAL A 62 -3.35 -1.59 -18.84
CA VAL A 62 -3.45 -0.17 -18.48
C VAL A 62 -2.40 0.17 -17.43
N ALA A 63 -1.68 1.27 -17.65
CA ALA A 63 -0.69 1.76 -16.70
C ALA A 63 -1.32 2.08 -15.33
N ASP A 64 -0.57 1.81 -14.26
CA ASP A 64 -0.99 2.11 -12.90
C ASP A 64 -1.26 3.61 -12.72
N PHE A 65 -2.34 3.94 -12.02
CA PHE A 65 -2.69 5.31 -11.67
C PHE A 65 -2.93 5.45 -10.16
N LEU A 66 -2.47 6.56 -9.60
CA LEU A 66 -2.68 6.86 -8.19
C LEU A 66 -4.15 7.16 -7.93
N ARG A 67 -4.77 6.37 -7.04
CA ARG A 67 -6.15 6.56 -6.61
C ARG A 67 -6.19 7.15 -5.20
N TRP A 68 -6.83 8.29 -5.04
CA TRP A 68 -6.99 8.90 -3.73
C TRP A 68 -8.09 8.19 -2.93
N LYS A 69 -7.70 7.52 -1.83
CA LYS A 69 -8.59 6.71 -0.97
C LYS A 69 -9.80 7.48 -0.44
N HIS A 70 -9.68 8.79 -0.27
CA HIS A 70 -10.74 9.64 0.28
C HIS A 70 -11.68 10.22 -0.79
N SER A 71 -11.55 9.79 -2.04
CA SER A 71 -12.43 10.17 -3.14
C SER A 71 -13.06 8.91 -3.76
N LYS A 72 -14.36 8.97 -4.00
CA LYS A 72 -15.12 7.88 -4.64
C LYS A 72 -14.70 7.66 -6.09
N ASP A 73 -14.40 8.76 -6.78
CA ASP A 73 -13.90 8.80 -8.15
C ASP A 73 -12.38 8.60 -8.23
N GLY A 74 -11.70 8.47 -7.09
CA GLY A 74 -10.26 8.29 -7.02
C GLY A 74 -9.42 9.53 -7.33
N SER A 75 -10.03 10.66 -7.67
CA SER A 75 -9.36 11.89 -8.04
C SER A 75 -8.86 12.64 -6.81
N PHE A 76 -7.63 13.15 -6.86
CA PHE A 76 -7.13 14.03 -5.80
C PHE A 76 -7.66 15.45 -6.01
N SER A 77 -8.12 16.08 -4.93
CA SER A 77 -8.46 17.51 -4.92
C SER A 77 -7.93 18.15 -3.65
N LEU A 78 -7.18 19.25 -3.82
CA LEU A 78 -6.63 20.01 -2.71
C LEU A 78 -7.74 20.49 -1.76
N LYS A 79 -8.83 21.04 -2.31
CA LYS A 79 -9.98 21.50 -1.52
C LYS A 79 -10.55 20.41 -0.63
N ARG A 80 -10.82 19.23 -1.19
CA ARG A 80 -11.33 18.07 -0.42
C ARG A 80 -10.31 17.60 0.62
N ALA A 81 -9.02 17.63 0.30
CA ALA A 81 -7.97 17.24 1.26
C ALA A 81 -7.94 18.18 2.47
N TYR A 82 -8.09 19.50 2.25
CA TYR A 82 -8.23 20.49 3.32
C TYR A 82 -9.51 20.28 4.13
N GLU A 83 -10.65 20.04 3.48
CA GLU A 83 -11.93 19.77 4.17
C GLU A 83 -11.85 18.54 5.09
N ILE A 84 -11.23 17.45 4.62
CA ILE A 84 -11.01 16.24 5.44
C ILE A 84 -10.05 16.53 6.59
N GLY A 85 -8.93 17.22 6.32
CA GLY A 85 -7.98 17.60 7.36
C GLY A 85 -8.62 18.48 8.42
N ASN A 86 -9.52 19.38 8.00
CA ASN A 86 -10.28 20.26 8.88
C ASN A 86 -11.33 19.49 9.70
N ALA A 87 -12.04 18.53 9.10
CA ALA A 87 -12.96 17.65 9.83
C ALA A 87 -12.24 16.74 10.85
N GLN A 88 -10.97 16.41 10.61
CA GLN A 88 -10.12 15.61 11.50
C GLN A 88 -9.37 16.45 12.56
N GLN A 89 -9.64 17.76 12.65
CA GLN A 89 -8.93 18.72 13.52
C GLN A 89 -8.94 18.38 15.01
N ASN A 90 -9.82 17.49 15.47
CA ASN A 90 -9.87 17.13 16.89
C ASN A 90 -8.79 16.15 17.35
N LYS A 91 -7.95 15.57 16.46
CA LYS A 91 -6.91 14.62 16.91
C LYS A 91 -5.50 14.77 16.34
N ASN A 92 -5.25 15.22 15.09
CA ASN A 92 -3.93 15.02 14.47
C ASN A 92 -3.51 16.04 13.38
N GLN A 93 -3.68 17.35 13.63
CA GLN A 93 -3.29 18.38 12.64
C GLN A 93 -1.82 18.26 12.18
N LEU A 94 -0.89 17.98 13.10
CA LEU A 94 0.55 17.94 12.79
C LEU A 94 0.99 16.72 11.96
N LEU A 95 0.25 15.62 11.98
CA LEU A 95 0.64 14.38 11.28
C LEU A 95 0.24 14.38 9.81
N LEU A 96 -0.91 14.98 9.46
CA LEU A 96 -1.37 15.02 8.08
C LEU A 96 -0.50 15.94 7.22
N TRP A 97 -0.19 17.16 7.71
CA TRP A 97 0.67 18.10 6.98
C TRP A 97 2.06 17.55 6.73
N ASN A 98 2.68 16.94 7.74
CA ASN A 98 4.00 16.33 7.60
C ASN A 98 4.00 15.15 6.63
N ASN A 99 2.89 14.44 6.47
CA ASN A 99 2.80 13.27 5.58
C ASN A 99 2.46 13.63 4.13
N VAL A 100 1.70 14.72 3.89
CA VAL A 100 1.43 15.24 2.54
C VAL A 100 2.74 15.62 1.83
N TRP A 101 3.65 16.29 2.54
CA TRP A 101 4.95 16.69 1.99
C TRP A 101 6.01 15.58 2.01
N LYS A 102 5.81 14.49 2.77
CA LYS A 102 6.75 13.36 2.81
C LYS A 102 6.57 12.35 1.67
N ASN A 103 5.35 12.16 1.17
CA ASN A 103 5.07 11.03 0.28
C ASN A 103 4.82 11.36 -1.20
N ILE A 104 4.62 12.62 -1.60
CA ILE A 104 4.41 12.97 -3.02
C ILE A 104 4.99 14.35 -3.34
N ALA A 105 6.31 14.51 -3.25
CA ALA A 105 6.99 15.63 -3.89
C ALA A 105 8.11 15.07 -4.79
N PRO A 106 7.92 15.01 -6.12
CA PRO A 106 9.00 14.70 -7.04
C PRO A 106 10.13 15.73 -6.85
N THR A 107 11.35 15.26 -6.61
CA THR A 107 12.54 16.10 -6.34
C THR A 107 13.01 16.90 -7.57
N LYS A 108 12.23 16.97 -8.65
CA LYS A 108 12.60 17.59 -9.94
C LYS A 108 12.16 19.05 -10.09
N VAL A 109 12.12 19.80 -9.00
CA VAL A 109 12.12 21.28 -9.07
C VAL A 109 13.14 21.80 -8.07
N LYS A 110 14.42 21.60 -8.41
CA LYS A 110 15.51 22.37 -7.83
C LYS A 110 16.41 22.84 -8.97
N TYR A 111 16.03 24.00 -9.52
CA TYR A 111 16.89 25.02 -10.16
C TYR A 111 17.69 24.55 -11.39
N PHE A 112 17.29 24.92 -12.61
CA PHE A 112 17.78 26.14 -13.28
C PHE A 112 18.39 27.17 -12.31
N ILE A 113 19.66 26.96 -11.96
CA ILE A 113 20.79 27.90 -12.13
C ILE A 113 22.01 27.05 -12.47
#